data_AF-A0A086YJV3-F1
#
_entry.id   AF-A0A086YJV3-F1
#
_cell.length_a   1.000
_cell.length_b   1.000
_cell.length_c   1.000
_cell.angle_alpha   90.00
_cell.angle_beta   90.00
_cell.angle_gamma   90.00
#
_symmetry.space_group_name_H-M   'P 1'
#
loop_
_entity.id
_entity.type
_entity.pdbx_description
1 polymer ?
#
loop_
_entity_poly.entity_id
_entity_poly.type
_entity_poly.pdbx_seq_one_letter_code
_entity_poly.pdbx_strand_id
1 'polypeptide(L)'
;MTKKMSKKMLISLMVAIMLIGVLATSVYAASQTVYIHQGDGPVQSAAISANNGANYYGWNYDTSGHKLYVDLQTSTGGGWSTDKSSLMDIGSSASGYSTLSGTRLWRVQLNPQWAYTDCDGKGTVSNR
;
A
#
# COMPACT_ATOMS: atom_id res chain seq x y z
N MET A 1 29.01 -45.08 -11.99
CA MET A 1 28.20 -45.19 -13.23
C MET A 1 27.38 -43.91 -13.39
N THR A 2 27.87 -42.95 -14.17
CA THR A 2 27.25 -41.62 -14.33
C THR A 2 26.17 -41.69 -15.40
N LYS A 3 24.90 -41.69 -14.99
CA LYS A 3 23.74 -41.76 -15.89
C LYS A 3 23.63 -40.44 -16.65
N LYS A 4 24.01 -40.42 -17.95
CA LYS A 4 23.87 -39.23 -18.80
C LYS A 4 22.39 -38.84 -18.89
N MET A 5 22.05 -37.65 -18.40
CA MET A 5 20.70 -37.12 -18.55
C MET A 5 20.40 -36.87 -20.03
N SER A 6 19.20 -37.29 -20.45
CA SER A 6 18.67 -37.02 -21.79
C SER A 6 18.49 -35.51 -21.99
N LYS A 7 18.79 -34.99 -23.19
CA LYS A 7 18.57 -33.57 -23.55
C LYS A 7 17.14 -33.11 -23.26
N LYS A 8 16.14 -34.00 -23.37
CA LYS A 8 14.73 -33.71 -23.05
C LYS A 8 14.51 -33.45 -21.55
N MET A 9 15.25 -34.16 -20.69
CA MET A 9 15.20 -34.00 -19.23
C MET A 9 15.83 -32.67 -18.80
N LEU A 10 16.92 -32.26 -19.45
CA LEU A 10 17.57 -30.97 -19.22
C LEU A 10 16.67 -29.78 -19.61
N ILE A 11 15.98 -29.87 -20.76
CA ILE A 11 15.03 -28.83 -21.20
C ILE A 11 13.85 -28.73 -20.22
N SER A 12 13.26 -29.86 -19.82
CA SER A 12 12.16 -29.88 -18.85
C SER A 12 12.55 -29.28 -17.50
N LEU A 13 13.78 -29.54 -17.03
CA LEU A 13 14.29 -28.96 -15.79
C LEU A 13 14.50 -27.45 -15.91
N MET A 14 15.02 -26.96 -17.03
CA MET A 14 15.19 -25.52 -17.27
C MET A 14 13.84 -24.79 -17.32
N VAL A 15 12.83 -25.37 -17.96
CA VAL A 15 11.47 -24.80 -18.00
C VAL A 15 10.85 -24.76 -16.61
N ALA A 16 11.02 -25.82 -15.80
CA ALA A 16 10.54 -25.85 -14.42
C ALA A 16 11.21 -24.78 -13.54
N ILE A 17 12.52 -24.60 -13.66
CA ILE A 17 13.26 -23.56 -12.91
C ILE A 17 12.83 -22.15 -13.33
N MET A 18 12.61 -21.90 -14.62
CA MET A 18 12.04 -20.62 -15.09
C MET A 18 10.65 -20.37 -14.53
N LEU A 19 9.77 -21.38 -14.53
CA LEU A 19 8.41 -21.26 -13.98
C LEU A 19 8.42 -20.97 -12.47
N ILE A 20 9.31 -21.63 -11.72
CA ILE A 20 9.50 -21.36 -10.28
C ILE A 20 10.04 -19.93 -10.07
N GLY A 21 10.97 -19.49 -10.92
CA GLY A 21 11.51 -18.12 -10.89
C GLY A 21 10.46 -17.05 -11.19
N VAL A 22 9.56 -17.28 -12.14
CA VAL A 22 8.46 -16.36 -12.49
C VAL A 22 7.39 -16.31 -11.38
N LEU A 23 7.13 -17.42 -10.69
CA LEU A 23 6.21 -17.44 -9.55
C LEU A 23 6.81 -16.75 -8.32
N ALA A 24 8.12 -16.90 -8.08
CA ALA A 24 8.83 -16.29 -6.95
C ALA A 24 8.99 -14.76 -7.06
N THR A 25 8.92 -14.17 -8.26
CA THR A 25 9.08 -12.72 -8.45
C THR A 25 7.79 -11.91 -8.27
N SER A 26 6.66 -12.56 -7.96
CA SER A 26 5.38 -11.88 -7.73
C SER A 26 5.20 -11.31 -6.31
N VAL A 27 6.21 -11.40 -5.43
CA VAL A 27 6.22 -10.75 -4.10
C VAL A 27 6.46 -9.24 -4.22
N TYR A 28 5.87 -8.59 -5.23
CA TYR A 28 5.84 -7.14 -5.31
C TYR A 28 5.13 -6.64 -4.05
N ALA A 29 5.84 -5.81 -3.28
CA ALA A 29 5.23 -4.99 -2.24
C ALA A 29 4.14 -4.15 -2.92
N ALA A 30 2.88 -4.55 -2.75
CA ALA A 30 1.77 -3.80 -3.28
C ALA A 30 1.80 -2.43 -2.59
N SER A 31 1.97 -1.38 -3.39
CA SER A 31 1.92 0.00 -2.94
C SER A 31 0.84 0.72 -3.74
N GLN A 32 0.04 1.53 -3.07
CA GLN A 32 -1.02 2.32 -3.68
C GLN A 32 -0.93 3.75 -3.16
N THR A 33 -1.00 4.70 -4.07
CA THR A 33 -0.92 6.13 -3.77
C THR A 33 -2.20 6.83 -4.18
N VAL A 34 -2.66 7.76 -3.37
CA VAL A 34 -3.75 8.69 -3.67
C VAL A 34 -3.25 10.12 -3.54
N TYR A 35 -3.80 11.01 -4.35
CA TYR A 35 -3.57 12.45 -4.29
C TYR A 35 -4.87 13.14 -3.90
N ILE A 36 -4.75 14.21 -3.12
CA ILE A 36 -5.85 15.12 -2.82
C ILE A 36 -5.47 16.48 -3.40
N HIS A 37 -6.42 17.15 -4.05
CA HIS A 37 -6.26 18.48 -4.61
C HIS A 37 -7.32 19.43 -4.07
N GLN A 38 -7.13 20.73 -4.34
CA GLN A 38 -8.11 21.74 -3.98
C GLN A 38 -9.46 21.45 -4.67
N GLY A 39 -10.52 21.45 -3.88
CA GLY A 39 -11.88 21.08 -4.22
C GLY A 39 -12.26 19.67 -3.76
N ASP A 40 -11.27 18.81 -3.46
CA ASP A 40 -11.53 17.43 -3.09
C ASP A 40 -12.01 17.29 -1.64
N GLY A 41 -12.86 16.27 -1.43
CA GLY A 41 -13.24 15.79 -0.12
C GLY A 41 -12.29 14.70 0.40
N PRO A 42 -12.81 13.73 1.17
CA PRO A 42 -12.09 12.53 1.52
C PRO A 42 -11.74 11.76 0.25
N VAL A 43 -10.45 11.50 0.05
CA VAL A 43 -9.94 10.66 -1.04
C VAL A 43 -9.28 9.41 -0.48
N GLN A 44 -9.41 8.30 -1.19
CA GLN A 44 -8.94 6.99 -0.74
C GLN A 44 -8.03 6.37 -1.80
N SER A 45 -6.95 5.72 -1.37
CA SER A 45 -6.18 4.86 -2.27
C SER A 45 -6.96 3.58 -2.59
N ALA A 46 -6.55 2.89 -3.65
CA ALA A 46 -6.90 1.49 -3.80
C ALA A 46 -6.37 0.67 -2.62
N ALA A 47 -6.98 -0.49 -2.40
CA ALA A 47 -6.61 -1.40 -1.32
C ALA A 47 -5.44 -2.31 -1.70
N ILE A 48 -4.59 -2.62 -0.72
CA ILE A 48 -3.58 -3.68 -0.79
C ILE A 48 -3.94 -4.80 0.19
N SER A 49 -3.51 -6.03 -0.07
CA SER A 49 -3.67 -7.14 0.87
C SER A 49 -2.36 -7.43 1.58
N ALA A 50 -2.37 -7.47 2.91
CA ALA A 50 -1.19 -7.77 3.71
C ALA A 50 -1.56 -8.61 4.94
N ASN A 51 -0.67 -9.54 5.30
CA ASN A 51 -0.84 -10.44 6.46
C ASN A 51 -0.21 -9.90 7.76
N ASN A 52 0.76 -8.99 7.65
CA ASN A 52 1.62 -8.53 8.75
C ASN A 52 1.48 -7.02 9.01
N GLY A 53 0.30 -6.47 8.73
CA GLY A 53 0.05 -5.03 8.75
C GLY A 53 0.50 -4.34 7.46
N ALA A 54 0.31 -3.03 7.42
CA ALA A 54 0.74 -2.16 6.33
C ALA A 54 1.48 -0.94 6.86
N ASN A 55 2.41 -0.43 6.05
CA ASN A 55 3.01 0.88 6.23
C ASN A 55 2.12 1.94 5.59
N TYR A 56 2.17 3.16 6.14
CA TYR A 56 1.60 4.33 5.48
C TYR A 56 2.58 5.50 5.53
N TYR A 57 2.47 6.34 4.51
CA TYR A 57 3.14 7.62 4.40
C TYR A 57 2.16 8.64 3.85
N GLY A 58 2.14 9.84 4.42
CA GLY A 58 1.41 10.97 3.89
C GLY A 58 2.33 12.18 3.78
N TRP A 59 2.01 13.06 2.84
CA TRP A 59 2.65 14.35 2.68
C TRP A 59 1.60 15.42 2.40
N ASN A 60 1.65 16.52 3.15
CA ASN A 60 0.84 17.71 2.94
C ASN A 60 1.71 18.76 2.25
N TYR A 61 1.37 19.15 1.02
CA TYR A 61 2.20 20.07 0.24
C TYR A 61 2.18 21.49 0.84
N ASP A 62 3.21 22.28 0.55
CA ASP A 62 3.29 23.70 0.95
C ASP A 62 2.17 24.55 0.32
N THR A 63 1.57 24.05 -0.77
CA THR A 63 0.43 24.64 -1.50
C THR A 63 -0.92 24.37 -0.83
N SER A 64 -0.95 23.54 0.20
CA SER A 64 -2.18 23.19 0.91
C SER A 64 -2.68 24.37 1.75
N GLY A 65 -3.98 24.64 1.70
CA GLY A 65 -4.60 25.71 2.51
C GLY A 65 -4.69 25.36 3.99
N HIS A 66 -4.68 24.06 4.33
CA HIS A 66 -4.90 23.57 5.70
C HIS A 66 -4.01 22.37 6.05
N LYS A 67 -4.03 22.03 7.35
CA LYS A 67 -3.45 20.78 7.83
C LYS A 67 -4.27 19.60 7.32
N LEU A 68 -3.59 18.50 7.00
CA LEU A 68 -4.19 17.34 6.36
C LEU A 68 -4.01 16.10 7.23
N TYR A 69 -5.07 15.32 7.42
CA TYR A 69 -4.98 14.01 8.06
C TYR A 69 -4.71 12.91 7.04
N VAL A 70 -3.91 11.93 7.45
CA VAL A 70 -3.76 10.63 6.77
C VAL A 70 -4.21 9.52 7.72
N ASP A 71 -5.22 8.77 7.29
CA ASP A 71 -5.76 7.61 7.99
C ASP A 71 -5.29 6.33 7.31
N LEU A 72 -4.67 5.42 8.06
CA LEU A 72 -4.50 4.03 7.65
C LEU A 72 -5.77 3.27 8.02
N GLN A 73 -6.47 2.76 7.01
CA GLN A 73 -7.70 2.00 7.18
C GLN A 73 -7.46 0.51 6.92
N THR A 74 -8.20 -0.33 7.64
CA THR A 74 -8.17 -1.80 7.51
C THR A 74 -9.56 -2.37 7.27
N SER A 75 -9.63 -3.52 6.59
CA SER A 75 -10.85 -4.30 6.41
C SER A 75 -10.60 -5.80 6.43
N THR A 76 -11.53 -6.55 7.01
CA THR A 76 -11.62 -8.02 6.93
C THR A 76 -12.78 -8.49 6.04
N GLY A 77 -13.37 -7.60 5.22
CA GLY A 77 -14.43 -7.93 4.26
C GLY A 77 -15.84 -7.40 4.61
N GLY A 78 -16.07 -6.91 5.83
CA GLY A 78 -17.38 -6.37 6.26
C GLY A 78 -17.52 -4.84 6.21
N GLY A 79 -16.41 -4.11 6.09
CA GLY A 79 -16.36 -2.65 6.17
C GLY A 79 -14.95 -2.14 6.46
N TRP A 80 -14.75 -0.83 6.41
CA TRP A 80 -13.46 -0.19 6.70
C TRP A 80 -13.46 0.44 8.09
N SER A 81 -12.38 0.25 8.83
CA SER A 81 -12.14 0.94 10.11
C SER A 81 -10.77 1.62 10.10
N THR A 82 -10.66 2.78 10.75
CA THR A 82 -9.38 3.47 10.93
C THR A 82 -8.55 2.74 11.99
N ASP A 83 -7.33 2.33 11.64
CA ASP A 83 -6.35 1.73 12.55
C ASP A 83 -5.38 2.78 13.11
N LYS A 84 -4.89 3.66 12.24
CA LYS A 84 -4.02 4.79 12.60
C LYS A 84 -4.52 6.07 11.93
N SER A 85 -4.32 7.19 12.60
CA SER A 85 -4.55 8.52 12.06
C SER A 85 -3.39 9.43 12.48
N SER A 86 -2.90 10.23 11.55
CA SER A 86 -1.86 11.22 11.81
C SER A 86 -2.21 12.55 11.15
N LEU A 87 -2.01 13.64 11.89
CA LEU A 87 -2.09 15.00 11.39
C LEU A 87 -0.77 15.39 10.72
N MET A 88 -0.86 16.02 9.56
CA MET A 88 0.27 16.58 8.83
C MET A 88 0.12 18.10 8.78
N ASP A 89 1.08 18.80 9.36
CA ASP A 89 1.22 20.24 9.15
C ASP A 89 1.49 20.55 7.67
N ILE A 90 1.21 21.78 7.23
CA ILE A 90 1.51 22.23 5.87
C ILE A 90 3.02 22.09 5.63
N GLY A 91 3.41 21.54 4.48
CA GLY A 91 4.82 21.30 4.14
C GLY A 91 5.48 20.13 4.86
N SER A 92 4.69 19.30 5.56
CA SER A 92 5.20 18.21 6.40
C SER A 92 4.65 16.84 6.00
N SER A 93 5.33 15.78 6.46
CA SER A 93 4.85 14.39 6.33
C SER A 93 4.47 13.78 7.67
N ALA A 94 3.66 12.73 7.59
CA ALA A 94 3.48 11.76 8.65
C ALA A 94 3.65 10.35 8.09
N SER A 95 4.16 9.44 8.91
CA SER A 95 4.27 8.03 8.53
C SER A 95 4.13 7.12 9.75
N GLY A 96 3.87 5.84 9.48
CA GLY A 96 3.79 4.82 10.51
C GLY A 96 3.40 3.48 9.92
N TYR A 97 3.05 2.54 10.79
CA TYR A 97 2.65 1.20 10.38
C TYR A 97 1.65 0.58 11.35
N SER A 98 0.91 -0.40 10.85
CA SER A 98 0.07 -1.27 11.68
C SER A 98 0.84 -2.50 12.16
N THR A 99 0.49 -2.96 13.36
CA THR A 99 0.96 -4.23 13.93
C THR A 99 -0.10 -5.33 13.87
N LEU A 100 -1.29 -5.05 13.30
CA LEU A 100 -2.33 -6.05 13.19
C LEU A 100 -1.90 -7.18 12.25
N SER A 101 -2.12 -8.41 12.70
CA SER A 101 -1.85 -9.63 11.94
C SER A 101 -3.12 -10.20 11.30
N GLY A 102 -2.92 -11.16 10.40
CA GLY A 102 -3.97 -11.82 9.64
C GLY A 102 -4.20 -11.14 8.30
N THR A 103 -4.74 -11.89 7.33
CA THR A 103 -5.02 -11.38 5.98
C THR A 103 -6.07 -10.27 6.05
N ARG A 104 -5.63 -9.04 5.77
CA ARG A 104 -6.45 -7.82 5.81
C ARG A 104 -6.22 -7.01 4.56
N LEU A 105 -7.25 -6.26 4.18
CA LEU A 105 -7.11 -5.21 3.20
C LEU A 105 -6.71 -3.91 3.89
N TRP A 106 -5.85 -3.14 3.25
CA TRP A 106 -5.30 -1.89 3.76
C TRP A 106 -5.41 -0.80 2.72
N ARG A 107 -5.76 0.41 3.13
CA ARG A 107 -5.73 1.60 2.26
C ARG A 107 -5.41 2.83 3.10
N VAL A 108 -5.00 3.90 2.44
CA VAL A 108 -4.95 5.21 3.06
C VAL A 108 -6.16 6.05 2.65
N GLN A 109 -6.64 6.87 3.57
CA GLN A 109 -7.62 7.91 3.32
C GLN A 109 -7.03 9.26 3.73
N LEU A 110 -7.13 10.25 2.86
CA LEU A 110 -6.79 11.64 3.18
C LEU A 110 -8.08 12.41 3.47
N ASN A 111 -7.97 13.43 4.33
CA ASN A 111 -9.09 14.33 4.68
C ASN A 111 -10.38 13.60 5.14
N PRO A 112 -10.32 12.73 6.16
CA PRO A 112 -11.38 11.80 6.51
C PRO A 112 -12.69 12.42 7.04
N GLN A 113 -12.74 13.74 7.24
CA GLN A 113 -13.88 14.43 7.83
C GLN A 113 -14.45 15.57 6.96
N TRP A 114 -14.07 15.65 5.68
CA TRP A 114 -14.36 16.85 4.87
C TRP A 114 -13.91 18.13 5.61
N ALA A 115 -12.82 18.04 6.37
CA ALA A 115 -12.45 19.09 7.31
C ALA A 115 -12.17 20.39 6.54
N TYR A 116 -11.55 20.25 5.36
CA TYR A 116 -11.17 21.36 4.48
C TYR A 116 -11.24 20.92 3.03
N THR A 117 -11.61 21.82 2.11
CA THR A 117 -11.72 21.55 0.66
C THR A 117 -10.61 22.21 -0.14
N ASP A 118 -9.57 22.74 0.49
CA ASP A 118 -8.44 23.44 -0.14
C ASP A 118 -7.10 22.76 0.21
N CYS A 119 -7.16 21.46 0.53
CA CYS A 119 -5.99 20.63 0.80
C CYS A 119 -5.28 20.23 -0.49
N ASP A 120 -3.96 20.10 -0.43
CA ASP A 120 -3.16 19.53 -1.51
C ASP A 120 -2.10 18.59 -0.94
N GLY A 121 -2.03 17.35 -1.42
CA GLY A 121 -1.17 16.35 -0.81
C GLY A 121 -1.24 14.97 -1.44
N LYS A 122 -0.55 14.01 -0.81
CA LYS A 122 -0.58 12.60 -1.19
C LYS A 122 -0.51 11.67 0.00
N GLY A 123 -1.00 10.46 -0.19
CA GLY A 123 -0.93 9.37 0.76
C GLY A 123 -0.57 8.08 0.06
N THR A 124 0.30 7.28 0.66
CA THR A 124 0.72 5.97 0.15
C THR A 124 0.52 4.92 1.22
N VAL A 125 -0.03 3.77 0.83
CA VAL A 125 -0.05 2.54 1.63
C VAL A 125 0.88 1.53 0.97
N SER A 126 1.62 0.75 1.76
CA SER A 126 2.45 -0.34 1.25
C SER A 126 2.51 -1.53 2.21
N ASN A 127 2.81 -2.72 1.69
CA ASN A 127 3.04 -3.90 2.52
C ASN A 127 4.18 -3.64 3.52
N ARG A 128 4.05 -4.25 4.71
CA ARG A 128 5.11 -4.26 5.72
C ARG A 128 6.08 -5.42 5.56
#